data_AF-A0A8I3A3C7-F1
#
_entry.id   AF-A0A8I3A3C7-F1
#
_cell.length_a   1.000
_cell.length_b   1.000
_cell.length_c   1.000
_cell.angle_alpha   90.00
_cell.angle_beta   90.00
_cell.angle_gamma   90.00
#
_symmetry.space_group_name_H-M   'P 1'
#
loop_
_entity.id
_entity.type
_entity.pdbx_description
1 polymer ?
#
loop_
_entity_poly.entity_id
_entity_poly.type
_entity_poly.pdbx_seq_one_letter_code
_entity_poly.pdbx_strand_id
1 'polypeptide(L)'
;MARSVLIFGATGKQGGAVINTLVADNADFDILAVTRNPSSASAQRRGAGGARLQLVAVSDIGVFAARAFAQPEAWAGRALSLNVARDGERL
;
A
#
# COMPACT_ATOMS: atom_id res chain seq x y z
N MET A 1 -11.29 -12.26 10.17
CA MET A 1 -9.91 -11.79 9.90
C MET A 1 -9.92 -11.17 8.52
N ALA A 2 -9.58 -9.89 8.36
CA ALA A 2 -9.45 -9.30 7.04
C ALA A 2 -8.22 -9.93 6.34
N ARG A 3 -8.38 -10.40 5.10
CA ARG A 3 -7.30 -11.01 4.34
C ARG A 3 -6.69 -9.94 3.46
N SER A 4 -5.40 -9.66 3.61
CA SER A 4 -4.72 -8.65 2.79
C SER A 4 -3.91 -9.29 1.67
N VAL A 5 -3.88 -8.64 0.50
CA VAL A 5 -3.03 -9.03 -0.63
C VAL A 5 -2.11 -7.87 -0.99
N LEU A 6 -0.80 -8.09 -0.92
CA LEU A 6 0.22 -7.13 -1.32
C LEU A 6 0.60 -7.34 -2.79
N ILE A 7 0.47 -6.28 -3.60
CA ILE A 7 0.72 -6.32 -5.04
C ILE A 7 1.86 -5.36 -5.38
N PHE A 8 3.00 -5.92 -5.75
CA PHE A 8 4.11 -5.17 -6.34
C PHE A 8 3.85 -4.89 -7.81
N GLY A 9 4.39 -3.77 -8.32
CA GLY A 9 4.16 -3.38 -9.71
C GLY A 9 2.67 -3.13 -9.99
N ALA A 10 1.92 -2.66 -8.99
CA ALA A 10 0.48 -2.41 -9.06
C ALA A 10 0.07 -1.43 -10.18
N THR A 11 0.99 -0.56 -10.59
CA THR A 11 0.80 0.40 -11.68
C THR A 11 1.20 -0.14 -13.06
N GLY A 12 1.81 -1.32 -13.13
CA GLY A 12 2.18 -2.01 -14.35
C GLY A 12 1.05 -2.86 -14.93
N LYS A 13 1.31 -3.51 -16.08
CA LYS A 13 0.30 -4.32 -16.79
C LYS A 13 -0.17 -5.52 -15.95
N GLN A 14 0.77 -6.23 -15.32
CA GLN A 14 0.49 -7.46 -14.58
C GLN A 14 -0.22 -7.17 -13.26
N GLY A 15 0.40 -6.37 -12.37
CA GLY A 15 -0.22 -5.99 -11.10
C GLY A 15 -1.54 -5.25 -11.29
N GLY A 16 -1.63 -4.41 -12.34
CA GLY A 16 -2.87 -3.74 -12.70
C GLY A 16 -3.99 -4.66 -13.14
N ALA A 17 -3.69 -5.75 -13.85
CA ALA A 17 -4.68 -6.76 -14.23
C ALA A 17 -5.20 -7.53 -13.02
N VAL A 18 -4.30 -7.94 -12.12
CA VAL A 18 -4.68 -8.60 -10.85
C VAL A 18 -5.61 -7.71 -10.03
N ILE A 19 -5.27 -6.43 -9.87
CA ILE A 19 -6.11 -5.46 -9.16
C ILE A 19 -7.49 -5.35 -9.82
N ASN A 20 -7.53 -5.21 -11.16
CA ASN A 20 -8.80 -5.09 -11.87
C ASN A 20 -9.71 -6.30 -11.63
N THR A 21 -9.16 -7.51 -11.69
CA THR A 21 -9.94 -8.75 -11.44
C THR A 21 -10.43 -8.82 -10.00
N LEU A 22 -9.56 -8.59 -9.01
CA LEU A 22 -9.96 -8.63 -7.59
C LEU A 22 -11.06 -7.61 -7.25
N VAL A 23 -10.97 -6.42 -7.85
CA VAL A 23 -11.99 -5.38 -7.69
C VAL A 23 -13.29 -5.74 -8.40
N ALA A 24 -13.21 -6.24 -9.64
CA ALA A 24 -14.38 -6.64 -10.42
C ALA A 24 -15.16 -7.80 -9.76
N ASP A 25 -14.43 -8.75 -9.17
CA ASP A 25 -15.01 -9.91 -8.47
C ASP A 25 -15.54 -9.56 -7.07
N ASN A 26 -15.39 -8.29 -6.63
CA ASN A 26 -15.68 -7.83 -5.27
C ASN A 26 -15.06 -8.77 -4.22
N ALA A 27 -13.81 -9.18 -4.47
CA ALA A 27 -13.15 -10.16 -3.65
C ALA A 27 -12.95 -9.61 -2.23
N ASP A 28 -13.15 -10.47 -1.23
CA ASP A 28 -13.03 -10.11 0.20
C ASP A 28 -11.55 -10.01 0.62
N PHE A 29 -10.84 -9.04 0.04
CA PHE A 29 -9.46 -8.72 0.36
C PHE A 29 -9.24 -7.22 0.51
N ASP A 30 -8.39 -6.83 1.46
CA ASP A 30 -7.78 -5.50 1.47
C ASP A 30 -6.56 -5.52 0.55
N ILE A 31 -6.61 -4.73 -0.53
CA ILE A 31 -5.58 -4.69 -1.57
C ILE A 31 -4.55 -3.62 -1.22
N LEU A 32 -3.28 -4.03 -1.03
CA LEU A 32 -2.15 -3.13 -0.82
C LEU A 32 -1.34 -3.01 -2.11
N ALA A 33 -1.53 -1.91 -2.83
CA ALA A 33 -0.93 -1.64 -4.13
C ALA A 33 0.39 -0.85 -3.97
N VAL A 34 1.53 -1.54 -4.11
CA VAL A 34 2.85 -0.91 -3.94
C VAL A 34 3.25 -0.16 -5.21
N THR A 35 3.63 1.10 -5.04
CA THR A 35 4.11 1.96 -6.12
C THR A 35 5.32 2.79 -5.68
N ARG A 36 6.22 3.06 -6.62
CA ARG A 36 7.32 4.01 -6.39
C ARG A 36 6.86 5.45 -6.38
N ASN A 37 5.77 5.74 -7.09
CA ASN A 37 5.22 7.09 -7.19
C ASN A 37 3.67 7.05 -7.07
N PRO A 38 3.12 7.39 -5.89
CA PRO A 38 1.68 7.43 -5.66
C PRO A 38 0.98 8.59 -6.37
N SER A 39 1.70 9.65 -6.79
CA SER A 39 1.12 10.77 -7.55
C SER A 39 1.07 10.53 -9.06
N SER A 40 1.62 9.41 -9.55
CA SER A 40 1.54 9.07 -10.97
C SER A 40 0.09 8.82 -11.42
N ALA A 41 -0.23 9.18 -12.67
CA ALA A 41 -1.58 8.99 -13.22
C ALA A 41 -2.05 7.52 -13.15
N SER A 42 -1.14 6.55 -13.31
CA SER A 42 -1.46 5.13 -13.16
C SER A 42 -1.79 4.73 -11.72
N ALA A 43 -1.12 5.31 -10.72
CA ALA A 43 -1.44 5.08 -9.31
C ALA A 43 -2.77 5.73 -8.93
N GLN A 44 -2.99 7.00 -9.31
CA GLN A 44 -4.21 7.73 -8.98
C GLN A 44 -5.48 7.06 -9.54
N ARG A 45 -5.40 6.46 -10.73
CA ARG A 45 -6.52 5.66 -11.29
C ARG A 45 -6.93 4.49 -10.39
N ARG A 46 -6.04 3.97 -9.53
CA ARG A 46 -6.35 2.87 -8.60
C ARG A 46 -7.02 3.34 -7.33
N GLY A 47 -6.67 4.52 -6.82
CA GLY A 47 -7.23 5.07 -5.58
C GLY A 47 -8.62 5.69 -5.71
N ALA A 48 -9.17 5.77 -6.92
CA ALA A 48 -10.41 6.49 -7.21
C ALA A 48 -11.69 5.62 -7.22
N GLY A 49 -11.58 4.31 -7.07
CA GLY A 49 -12.74 3.40 -7.04
C GLY A 49 -12.92 2.85 -5.64
N GLY A 50 -14.15 2.88 -5.08
CA GLY A 50 -14.50 2.48 -3.71
C GLY A 50 -14.24 1.02 -3.29
N ALA A 51 -13.33 0.33 -3.99
CA ALA A 51 -12.73 -0.90 -3.55
C ALA A 51 -11.86 -0.68 -2.29
N ARG A 52 -11.64 -1.75 -1.53
CA ARG A 52 -10.74 -1.80 -0.37
C ARG A 52 -9.27 -1.79 -0.82
N LEU A 53 -8.89 -0.78 -1.61
CA LEU A 53 -7.58 -0.63 -2.22
C LEU A 53 -6.84 0.55 -1.61
N GLN A 54 -5.62 0.29 -1.14
CA GLN A 54 -4.71 1.31 -0.63
C GLN A 54 -3.43 1.34 -1.45
N LEU A 55 -2.98 2.56 -1.79
CA LEU A 55 -1.66 2.77 -2.36
C LEU A 55 -0.62 2.83 -1.24
N VAL A 56 0.50 2.15 -1.43
CA VAL A 56 1.65 2.17 -0.51
C VAL A 56 2.88 2.65 -1.26
N ALA A 57 3.50 3.74 -0.80
CA ALA A 57 4.72 4.24 -1.42
C ALA A 57 5.94 3.47 -0.89
N VAL A 58 6.86 3.14 -1.79
CA VAL A 58 8.12 2.49 -1.42
C VAL A 58 8.98 3.37 -0.51
N SER A 59 8.89 4.70 -0.66
CA SER A 59 9.58 5.67 0.20
C SER A 59 9.18 5.54 1.66
N ASP A 60 7.89 5.35 1.93
CA ASP A 60 7.38 5.28 3.31
C ASP A 60 7.91 4.01 3.99
N ILE A 61 7.88 2.88 3.27
CA ILE A 61 8.49 1.62 3.73
C ILE A 61 9.97 1.85 4.06
N GLY A 62 10.70 2.56 3.20
CA GLY A 62 12.11 2.88 3.41
C GLY A 62 12.36 3.68 4.70
N VAL A 63 11.53 4.70 4.97
CA VAL A 63 11.63 5.50 6.21
C VAL A 63 11.40 4.64 7.44
N PHE A 64 10.36 3.80 7.45
CA PHE A 64 10.07 2.94 8.60
C PHE A 64 11.13 1.85 8.79
N ALA A 65 11.63 1.26 7.71
CA ALA A 65 12.74 0.31 7.79
C ALA A 65 14.00 0.96 8.37
N ALA A 66 14.34 2.16 7.90
CA ALA A 66 15.49 2.91 8.43
C ALA A 66 15.33 3.23 9.92
N ARG A 67 14.14 3.68 10.36
CA ARG A 67 13.84 3.94 11.78
C ARG A 67 13.93 2.67 12.63
N ALA A 68 13.40 1.55 12.13
CA ALA A 68 13.45 0.28 12.83
C ALA A 68 14.90 -0.23 13.03
N PHE A 69 15.77 -0.05 12.03
CA PHE A 69 17.19 -0.38 12.18
C PHE A 69 17.95 0.61 13.08
N ALA A 70 17.59 1.89 13.06
CA ALA A 70 18.24 2.90 13.89
C ALA A 70 17.87 2.80 15.38
N GLN A 71 16.69 2.27 15.72
CA GLN A 71 16.19 2.17 17.10
C GLN A 71 15.52 0.80 17.38
N PRO A 72 16.24 -0.33 17.30
CA PRO A 72 15.61 -1.65 17.36
C PRO A 72 14.72 -1.89 18.58
N GLU A 73 15.10 -1.39 19.76
CA GLU A 73 14.30 -1.52 20.99
C GLU A 73 12.94 -0.82 20.93
N ALA A 74 12.82 0.29 20.18
CA ALA A 74 11.58 1.05 20.08
C ALA A 74 10.59 0.47 19.06
N TRP A 75 11.10 -0.31 18.10
CA TRP A 75 10.35 -0.80 16.93
C TRP A 75 10.19 -2.33 16.87
N ALA A 76 10.99 -3.09 17.61
CA ALA A 76 10.88 -4.55 17.66
C ALA A 76 9.49 -4.99 18.16
N GLY A 77 8.87 -5.93 17.45
CA GLY A 77 7.55 -6.47 17.80
C GLY A 77 6.36 -5.54 17.49
N ARG A 78 6.58 -4.35 16.93
CA ARG A 78 5.49 -3.47 16.48
C ARG A 78 4.99 -3.85 15.09
N ALA A 79 3.68 -3.87 14.94
CA ALA A 79 2.99 -3.84 13.65
C ALA A 79 2.48 -2.43 13.38
N LEU A 80 2.81 -1.86 12.23
CA LEU A 80 2.42 -0.50 11.83
C LEU A 80 1.59 -0.55 10.56
N SER A 81 0.51 0.21 10.52
CA SER A 81 -0.27 0.41 9.31
C SER A 81 0.31 1.59 8.54
N LEU A 82 0.67 1.39 7.27
CA LEU A 82 1.24 2.42 6.39
C LEU A 82 0.16 3.32 5.77
N ASN A 83 -0.88 3.66 6.52
CA ASN A 83 -2.02 4.42 6.02
C ASN A 83 -1.68 5.91 5.97
N VAL A 84 -0.92 6.33 4.97
CA VAL A 84 -0.43 7.73 4.80
C VAL A 84 -1.56 8.75 4.50
N ALA A 85 -2.84 8.35 4.61
CA ALA A 85 -3.99 9.22 4.33
C ALA A 85 -4.89 9.54 5.54
N ARG A 86 -4.61 9.05 6.76
CA ARG A 86 -5.50 9.31 7.92
C ARG A 86 -4.85 10.02 9.10
N ASP A 87 -3.56 9.81 9.34
CA ASP A 87 -2.86 10.51 10.40
C ASP A 87 -2.09 11.64 9.75
N GLY A 88 -2.48 12.90 10.00
CA GLY A 88 -1.96 14.12 9.37
C GLY A 88 -0.46 14.39 9.52
N GLU A 89 0.34 13.39 9.90
CA GLU A 89 1.77 13.38 9.70
C GLU A 89 2.06 13.05 8.23
N ARG A 90 2.12 14.11 7.43
CA ARG A 90 2.94 14.08 6.22
C ARG A 90 4.39 13.81 6.68
N LEU A 91 4.91 12.64 6.32
CA LEU A 91 6.35 12.49 6.11
C LEU A 91 6.75 13.25 4.84
#